data_AF-A0A4P7L825-F1
#
_entry.id   AF-A0A4P7L825-F1
#
_cell.length_a   1.000
_cell.length_b   1.000
_cell.length_c   1.000
_cell.angle_alpha   90.00
_cell.angle_beta   90.00
_cell.angle_gamma   90.00
#
_symmetry.space_group_name_H-M   'P 1'
#
loop_
_entity.id
_entity.type
_entity.pdbx_description
1 polymer ?
#
loop_
_entity_poly.entity_id
_entity_poly.type
_entity_poly.pdbx_seq_one_letter_code
_entity_poly.pdbx_strand_id
1 'polypeptide(L)'
;MRVHLQSPMHISLQRLLLAFPLSVAVTQGRVVVRRRGFDRLLVAGQEMAVAPFEAIDLHLDGSGAQPAACHLELHGVVPAAAQAALHHRVSKRVFLQPQYAWSAAFIAERLDISAARVRRTLFAQGTALTDLCRTQRLMRVLFEAMSGHVATADLARFAGWPANSDLDCAFYDRFGLSMDAARRLALHHAPERHRSVA
;
A
#
# COMPACT_ATOMS: atom_id res chain seq x y z
N MET A 1 -3.57 -0.38 9.89
CA MET A 1 -2.93 0.92 9.56
C MET A 1 -3.96 1.75 8.85
N ARG A 2 -4.25 2.98 9.29
CA ARG A 2 -5.28 3.83 8.68
C ARG A 2 -4.66 5.14 8.24
N VAL A 3 -5.02 5.59 7.03
CA VAL A 3 -4.59 6.86 6.46
C VAL A 3 -5.80 7.56 5.86
N HIS A 4 -5.85 8.88 6.00
CA HIS A 4 -6.84 9.73 5.34
C HIS A 4 -6.22 10.28 4.05
N LEU A 5 -7.01 10.40 3.00
CA LEU A 5 -6.63 11.03 1.75
C LEU A 5 -7.66 12.07 1.39
N GLN A 6 -7.21 13.24 0.96
CA GLN A 6 -8.06 14.29 0.44
C GLN A 6 -7.35 15.01 -0.72
N SER A 7 -8.11 15.31 -1.76
CA SER A 7 -7.63 16.10 -2.89
C SER A 7 -8.72 17.04 -3.42
N PRO A 8 -8.43 18.34 -3.62
CA PRO A 8 -9.28 19.26 -4.37
C PRO A 8 -9.13 19.11 -5.90
N MET A 9 -8.29 18.20 -6.36
CA MET A 9 -8.02 17.94 -7.77
C MET A 9 -8.18 16.44 -8.08
N HIS A 10 -8.33 16.10 -9.36
CA HIS A 10 -8.28 14.71 -9.79
C HIS A 10 -6.88 14.13 -9.53
N ILE A 11 -6.80 13.08 -8.71
CA ILE A 11 -5.55 12.36 -8.42
C ILE A 11 -5.78 10.85 -8.53
N SER A 12 -4.78 10.14 -9.07
CA SER A 12 -4.79 8.69 -9.23
C SER A 12 -3.63 8.05 -8.47
N LEU A 13 -3.92 7.02 -7.68
CA LEU A 13 -2.98 6.10 -7.05
C LEU A 13 -3.06 4.76 -7.78
N GLN A 14 -2.00 4.40 -8.49
CA GLN A 14 -2.00 3.25 -9.39
C GLN A 14 -1.37 2.00 -8.74
N ARG A 15 -1.78 0.81 -9.19
CA ARG A 15 -1.12 -0.47 -8.93
C ARG A 15 -0.91 -0.79 -7.45
N LEU A 16 -1.90 -0.45 -6.63
CA LEU A 16 -1.97 -0.84 -5.23
C LEU A 16 -2.13 -2.37 -5.16
N LEU A 17 -1.20 -3.05 -4.49
CA LEU A 17 -1.22 -4.51 -4.33
C LEU A 17 -0.79 -4.90 -2.91
N LEU A 18 -1.76 -4.91 -2.00
CA LEU A 18 -1.53 -5.13 -0.58
C LEU A 18 -1.57 -6.60 -0.22
N ALA A 19 -0.65 -7.03 0.65
CA ALA A 19 -0.68 -8.36 1.23
C ALA A 19 -1.76 -8.55 2.32
N PHE A 20 -2.56 -7.51 2.59
CA PHE A 20 -3.55 -7.45 3.67
C PHE A 20 -4.89 -6.96 3.12
N PRO A 21 -6.03 -7.32 3.76
CA PRO A 21 -7.30 -6.74 3.41
C PRO A 21 -7.28 -5.23 3.60
N LEU A 22 -7.80 -4.51 2.62
CA LEU A 22 -7.91 -3.06 2.62
C LEU A 22 -9.39 -2.68 2.60
N SER A 23 -9.78 -1.68 3.38
CA SER A 23 -11.03 -0.98 3.13
C SER A 23 -10.79 0.44 2.61
N VAL A 24 -11.68 0.85 1.71
CA VAL A 24 -11.74 2.19 1.10
C VAL A 24 -13.07 2.79 1.50
N ALA A 25 -13.06 3.72 2.46
CA ALA A 25 -14.26 4.38 2.97
C ALA A 25 -14.30 5.84 2.52
N VAL A 26 -15.29 6.22 1.72
CA VAL A 26 -15.38 7.59 1.18
C VAL A 26 -16.04 8.51 2.20
N THR A 27 -15.36 9.60 2.53
CA THR A 27 -15.85 10.60 3.48
C THR A 27 -16.42 11.82 2.78
N GLN A 28 -15.91 12.16 1.59
CA GLN A 28 -16.37 13.31 0.82
C GLN A 28 -16.17 13.10 -0.69
N GLY A 29 -17.05 13.70 -1.49
CA GLY A 29 -16.92 13.70 -2.95
C GLY A 29 -17.08 12.31 -3.55
N ARG A 30 -16.30 12.04 -4.60
CA ARG A 30 -16.35 10.82 -5.39
C ARG A 30 -14.99 10.16 -5.45
N VAL A 31 -14.97 8.85 -5.26
CA VAL A 31 -13.77 8.03 -5.40
C VAL A 31 -14.10 6.86 -6.32
N VAL A 32 -13.27 6.64 -7.33
CA VAL A 32 -13.40 5.48 -8.22
C VAL A 32 -12.32 4.47 -7.86
N VAL A 33 -12.73 3.24 -7.61
CA VAL A 33 -11.80 2.13 -7.46
C VAL A 33 -11.88 1.25 -8.69
N ARG A 34 -10.78 1.17 -9.45
CA ARG A 34 -10.65 0.30 -10.61
C ARG A 34 -10.02 -1.01 -10.20
N ARG A 35 -10.66 -2.13 -10.55
CA ARG A 35 -10.12 -3.48 -10.31
C ARG A 35 -10.58 -4.44 -11.39
N ARG A 36 -9.68 -5.32 -11.85
CA ARG A 36 -10.00 -6.35 -12.88
C ARG A 36 -10.67 -5.78 -14.15
N GLY A 37 -10.34 -4.54 -14.52
CA GLY A 37 -10.93 -3.84 -15.67
C GLY A 37 -12.30 -3.18 -15.41
N PHE A 38 -12.82 -3.22 -14.18
CA PHE A 38 -14.09 -2.60 -13.81
C PHE A 38 -13.89 -1.41 -12.89
N ASP A 39 -14.68 -0.36 -13.12
CA ASP A 39 -14.71 0.84 -12.30
C ASP A 39 -15.88 0.77 -11.32
N ARG A 40 -15.57 0.93 -10.03
CA ARG A 40 -16.58 1.08 -8.99
C ARG A 40 -16.52 2.50 -8.45
N LEU A 41 -17.57 3.27 -8.74
CA LEU A 41 -17.78 4.57 -8.12
C LEU A 41 -18.28 4.39 -6.68
N LEU A 42 -17.62 5.07 -5.75
CA LEU A 42 -18.00 5.21 -4.35
C LEU A 42 -18.26 6.69 -4.05
N VAL A 43 -19.34 6.96 -3.32
CA VAL A 43 -19.71 8.30 -2.82
C VAL A 43 -19.64 8.35 -1.30
N ALA A 44 -19.68 9.55 -0.73
CA ALA A 44 -19.62 9.77 0.72
C ALA A 44 -20.56 8.83 1.51
N GLY A 45 -20.00 8.21 2.56
CA GLY A 45 -20.68 7.21 3.39
C GLY A 45 -20.60 5.78 2.87
N GLN A 46 -20.09 5.55 1.66
CA GLN A 46 -19.87 4.20 1.13
C GLN A 46 -18.48 3.67 1.44
N GLU A 47 -18.41 2.36 1.66
CA GLU A 47 -17.17 1.64 1.88
C GLU A 47 -17.07 0.42 0.95
N MET A 48 -15.85 0.10 0.53
CA MET A 48 -15.55 -1.15 -0.16
C MET A 48 -14.37 -1.86 0.49
N ALA A 49 -14.54 -3.16 0.74
CA ALA A 49 -13.44 -4.06 1.05
C ALA A 49 -12.75 -4.57 -0.23
N VAL A 50 -11.43 -4.66 -0.15
CA VAL A 50 -10.52 -5.18 -1.17
C VAL A 50 -9.75 -6.34 -0.55
N ALA A 51 -9.77 -7.49 -1.22
CA ALA A 51 -9.13 -8.69 -0.72
C ALA A 51 -7.59 -8.56 -0.75
N PRO A 52 -6.86 -9.30 0.09
CA PRO A 52 -5.41 -9.41 -0.05
C PRO A 52 -5.03 -9.84 -1.47
N PHE A 53 -3.96 -9.25 -2.00
CA PHE A 53 -3.41 -9.54 -3.34
C PHE A 53 -4.36 -9.20 -4.50
N GLU A 54 -5.42 -8.44 -4.27
CA GLU A 54 -6.22 -7.84 -5.33
C GLU A 54 -5.59 -6.51 -5.75
N ALA A 55 -5.21 -6.42 -7.03
CA ALA A 55 -4.68 -5.18 -7.60
C ALA A 55 -5.81 -4.18 -7.83
N ILE A 56 -5.61 -2.94 -7.36
CA ILE A 56 -6.55 -1.84 -7.58
C ILE A 56 -5.81 -0.56 -8.01
N ASP A 57 -6.51 0.28 -8.75
CA ASP A 57 -6.21 1.71 -8.87
C ASP A 57 -7.28 2.50 -8.11
N LEU A 58 -6.87 3.61 -7.49
CA LEU A 58 -7.73 4.49 -6.72
C LEU A 58 -7.69 5.89 -7.30
N HIS A 59 -8.83 6.40 -7.72
CA HIS A 59 -8.97 7.74 -8.29
C HIS A 59 -9.80 8.61 -7.35
N LEU A 60 -9.22 9.69 -6.83
CA LEU A 60 -9.93 10.72 -6.10
C LEU A 60 -10.41 11.75 -7.12
N ASP A 61 -11.72 11.84 -7.35
CA ASP A 61 -12.32 12.73 -8.33
C ASP A 61 -12.67 14.08 -7.69
N GLY A 62 -11.62 14.76 -7.22
CA GLY A 62 -11.73 16.07 -6.57
C GLY A 62 -11.85 17.21 -7.58
N SER A 63 -12.54 18.27 -7.19
CA SER A 63 -12.64 19.52 -7.94
C SER A 63 -12.49 20.73 -7.00
N GLY A 64 -12.19 21.90 -7.55
CA GLY A 64 -12.09 23.14 -6.76
C GLY A 64 -13.37 23.49 -5.99
N ALA A 65 -14.54 23.04 -6.46
CA ALA A 65 -15.81 23.23 -5.78
C ALA A 65 -16.11 22.14 -4.73
N GLN A 66 -15.60 20.93 -4.92
CA GLN A 66 -15.84 19.79 -4.03
C GLN A 66 -14.61 18.87 -4.01
N PRO A 67 -13.83 18.84 -2.91
CA PRO A 67 -12.75 17.88 -2.78
C PRO A 67 -13.28 16.45 -2.64
N ALA A 68 -12.50 15.50 -3.11
CA ALA A 68 -12.71 14.08 -2.85
C ALA A 68 -11.86 13.65 -1.66
N ALA A 69 -12.43 12.84 -0.77
CA ALA A 69 -11.74 12.34 0.41
C ALA A 69 -12.18 10.93 0.79
N CYS A 70 -11.24 10.12 1.26
CA CYS A 70 -11.50 8.78 1.76
C CYS A 70 -10.49 8.35 2.84
N HIS A 71 -10.84 7.31 3.58
CA HIS A 71 -9.91 6.55 4.40
C HIS A 71 -9.48 5.28 3.68
N LEU A 72 -8.20 4.96 3.79
CA LEU A 72 -7.65 3.66 3.49
C LEU A 72 -7.28 2.98 4.80
N GLU A 73 -7.84 1.80 5.05
CA GLU A 73 -7.57 1.05 6.28
C GLU A 73 -7.12 -0.37 5.98
N LEU A 74 -5.90 -0.70 6.41
CA LEU A 74 -5.37 -2.06 6.40
C LEU A 74 -5.83 -2.79 7.64
N HIS A 75 -6.53 -3.89 7.41
CA HIS A 75 -7.08 -4.78 8.43
C HIS A 75 -6.17 -5.99 8.65
N GLY A 76 -6.21 -6.56 9.86
CA GLY A 76 -5.54 -7.84 10.14
C GLY A 76 -4.06 -7.84 9.76
N VAL A 77 -3.32 -6.78 10.12
CA VAL A 77 -1.90 -6.58 9.80
C VAL A 77 -1.04 -7.50 10.66
N VAL A 78 -1.16 -8.79 10.42
CA VAL A 78 -0.49 -9.89 11.12
C VAL A 78 0.17 -10.84 10.12
N PRO A 79 1.25 -11.54 10.50
CA PRO A 79 1.87 -12.54 9.63
C PRO A 79 0.87 -13.57 9.09
N ALA A 80 1.14 -14.11 7.90
CA ALA A 80 0.29 -15.17 7.35
C ALA A 80 0.41 -16.45 8.19
N ALA A 81 -0.67 -17.23 8.26
CA ALA A 81 -0.67 -18.57 8.83
C ALA A 81 0.43 -19.45 8.20
N ALA A 82 0.93 -20.42 8.96
CA ALA A 82 2.01 -21.30 8.49
C ALA A 82 1.62 -22.10 7.23
N GLN A 83 0.34 -22.43 7.10
CA GLN A 83 -0.24 -23.20 5.99
C GLN A 83 -0.51 -22.35 4.74
N ALA A 84 -0.42 -21.03 4.82
CA ALA A 84 -0.66 -20.16 3.67
C ALA A 84 0.40 -20.36 2.57
N ALA A 85 0.03 -20.02 1.34
CA ALA A 85 0.96 -20.01 0.22
C ALA A 85 2.24 -19.22 0.54
N LEU A 86 3.38 -19.72 0.06
CA LEU A 86 4.68 -19.12 0.35
C LEU A 86 4.75 -17.63 -0.02
N HIS A 87 4.23 -17.24 -1.18
CA HIS A 87 4.20 -15.82 -1.57
C HIS A 87 3.35 -14.96 -0.62
N HIS A 88 2.24 -15.46 -0.07
CA HIS A 88 1.48 -14.75 0.97
C HIS A 88 2.33 -14.54 2.23
N ARG A 89 2.98 -15.61 2.69
CA ARG A 89 3.83 -15.60 3.90
C ARG A 89 5.01 -14.64 3.78
N VAL A 90 5.67 -14.61 2.63
CA VAL A 90 6.79 -13.71 2.36
C VAL A 90 6.29 -12.28 2.20
N SER A 91 5.22 -12.05 1.42
CA SER A 91 4.71 -10.70 1.16
C SER A 91 4.30 -9.96 2.42
N LYS A 92 3.53 -10.63 3.30
CA LYS A 92 3.13 -10.06 4.59
C LYS A 92 4.35 -9.73 5.45
N ARG A 93 5.34 -10.62 5.52
CA ARG A 93 6.56 -10.36 6.30
C ARG A 93 7.40 -9.22 5.73
N VAL A 94 7.57 -9.13 4.40
CA VAL A 94 8.29 -8.02 3.78
C VAL A 94 7.60 -6.69 4.08
N PHE A 95 6.26 -6.62 3.98
CA PHE A 95 5.53 -5.40 4.31
C PHE A 95 5.68 -4.99 5.78
N LEU A 96 5.70 -5.96 6.70
CA LEU A 96 5.86 -5.73 8.14
C LEU A 96 7.30 -5.34 8.53
N GLN A 97 8.28 -5.90 7.82
CA GLN A 97 9.72 -5.75 8.12
C GLN A 97 10.50 -5.49 6.83
N PRO A 98 10.26 -4.35 6.16
CA PRO A 98 10.83 -4.06 4.84
C PRO A 98 12.36 -3.90 4.87
N GLN A 99 12.91 -3.47 6.02
CA GLN A 99 14.33 -3.17 6.23
C GLN A 99 15.27 -4.37 6.10
N TYR A 100 14.76 -5.60 6.28
CA TYR A 100 15.62 -6.79 6.21
C TYR A 100 16.13 -7.07 4.80
N ALA A 101 17.31 -7.68 4.71
CA ALA A 101 17.92 -8.18 3.49
C ALA A 101 17.23 -9.46 3.00
N TRP A 102 15.97 -9.33 2.57
CA TRP A 102 15.16 -10.44 2.09
C TRP A 102 15.84 -11.17 0.93
N SER A 103 16.16 -12.44 1.14
CA SER A 103 16.77 -13.31 0.16
C SER A 103 16.20 -14.72 0.27
N ALA A 104 16.38 -15.53 -0.76
CA ALA A 104 15.95 -16.93 -0.73
C ALA A 104 16.63 -17.72 0.40
N ALA A 105 17.89 -17.39 0.74
CA ALA A 105 18.63 -17.99 1.85
C ALA A 105 18.05 -17.58 3.21
N PHE A 106 17.78 -16.29 3.40
CA PHE A 106 17.17 -15.76 4.63
C PHE A 106 15.77 -16.33 4.90
N ILE A 107 15.00 -16.55 3.84
CA ILE A 107 13.67 -17.19 3.91
C ILE A 107 13.83 -18.69 4.19
N ALA A 108 14.75 -19.36 3.49
CA ALA A 108 15.03 -20.79 3.65
C ALA A 108 15.35 -21.15 5.11
N GLU A 109 16.27 -20.41 5.73
CA GLU A 109 16.66 -20.58 7.14
C GLU A 109 15.46 -20.51 8.09
N ARG A 110 14.57 -19.52 7.90
CA ARG A 110 13.38 -19.32 8.75
C ARG A 110 12.30 -20.36 8.57
N LEU A 111 12.30 -21.03 7.42
CA LEU A 111 11.26 -21.97 7.03
C LEU A 111 11.74 -23.42 7.05
N ASP A 112 12.99 -23.66 7.43
CA ASP A 112 13.65 -24.96 7.44
C ASP A 112 13.52 -25.71 6.09
N ILE A 113 13.74 -24.99 5.00
CA ILE A 113 13.72 -25.54 3.62
C ILE A 113 14.90 -24.99 2.82
N SER A 114 15.29 -25.65 1.73
CA SER A 114 16.38 -25.15 0.89
C SER A 114 16.00 -23.88 0.10
N ALA A 115 16.98 -23.00 -0.15
CA ALA A 115 16.78 -21.81 -0.98
C ALA A 115 16.30 -22.15 -2.41
N ALA A 116 16.71 -23.30 -2.95
CA ALA A 116 16.21 -23.81 -4.22
C ALA A 116 14.72 -24.18 -4.16
N ARG A 117 14.23 -24.72 -3.03
CA ARG A 117 12.79 -24.98 -2.80
C ARG A 117 12.01 -23.67 -2.70
N VAL A 118 12.55 -22.63 -2.04
CA VAL A 118 11.93 -21.30 -1.97
C VAL A 118 11.71 -20.74 -3.38
N ARG A 119 12.77 -20.66 -4.19
CA ARG A 119 12.70 -20.11 -5.55
C ARG A 119 11.71 -20.88 -6.43
N ARG A 120 11.79 -22.22 -6.44
CA ARG A 120 10.88 -23.07 -7.21
C ARG A 120 9.42 -22.88 -6.79
N THR A 121 9.15 -22.81 -5.49
CA THR A 121 7.79 -22.62 -4.97
C THR A 121 7.23 -21.25 -5.34
N LEU A 122 8.03 -20.18 -5.22
CA LEU A 122 7.60 -18.83 -5.61
C LEU A 122 7.35 -18.74 -7.12
N PHE A 123 8.24 -19.34 -7.93
CA PHE A 123 8.08 -19.38 -9.38
C PHE A 123 6.80 -20.14 -9.79
N ALA A 124 6.53 -21.30 -9.18
CA ALA A 124 5.29 -22.05 -9.40
C ALA A 124 4.03 -21.29 -8.96
N GLN A 125 4.17 -20.31 -8.07
CA GLN A 125 3.10 -19.39 -7.66
C GLN A 125 3.03 -18.13 -8.53
N GLY A 126 3.79 -18.05 -9.62
CA GLY A 126 3.78 -16.93 -10.56
C GLY A 126 4.44 -15.66 -10.02
N THR A 127 5.31 -15.75 -9.02
CA THR A 127 5.99 -14.58 -8.45
C THR A 127 7.50 -14.73 -8.42
N ALA A 128 8.22 -13.67 -8.78
CA ALA A 128 9.63 -13.55 -8.47
C ALA A 128 9.81 -12.98 -7.06
N LEU A 129 10.83 -13.45 -6.33
CA LEU A 129 11.14 -12.95 -4.99
C LEU A 129 11.50 -11.45 -5.02
N THR A 130 12.28 -11.04 -6.02
CA THR A 130 12.70 -9.64 -6.20
C THR A 130 11.50 -8.71 -6.39
N ASP A 131 10.57 -9.09 -7.26
CA ASP A 131 9.38 -8.27 -7.56
C ASP A 131 8.42 -8.22 -6.38
N LEU A 132 8.26 -9.33 -5.67
CA LEU A 132 7.50 -9.40 -4.43
C LEU A 132 8.11 -8.45 -3.40
N CYS A 133 9.42 -8.55 -3.15
CA CYS A 133 10.10 -7.71 -2.17
C CYS A 133 9.99 -6.22 -2.55
N ARG A 134 10.27 -5.89 -3.80
CA ARG A 134 10.16 -4.53 -4.33
C ARG A 134 8.74 -3.98 -4.15
N THR A 135 7.74 -4.77 -4.53
CA THR A 135 6.32 -4.42 -4.41
C THR A 135 5.94 -4.12 -2.97
N GLN A 136 6.21 -5.04 -2.05
CA GLN A 136 5.75 -4.90 -0.67
C GLN A 136 6.51 -3.81 0.10
N ARG A 137 7.78 -3.57 -0.25
CA ARG A 137 8.52 -2.39 0.25
C ARG A 137 7.89 -1.08 -0.22
N LEU A 138 7.59 -0.97 -1.52
CA LEU A 138 6.93 0.23 -2.06
C LEU A 138 5.53 0.43 -1.45
N MET A 139 4.75 -0.63 -1.26
CA MET A 139 3.45 -0.54 -0.57
C MET A 139 3.62 -0.05 0.87
N ARG A 140 4.65 -0.52 1.60
CA ARG A 140 4.91 -0.05 2.95
C ARG A 140 5.35 1.42 2.96
N VAL A 141 6.24 1.83 2.04
CA VAL A 141 6.67 3.23 1.87
C VAL A 141 5.47 4.14 1.60
N LEU A 142 4.53 3.73 0.75
CA LEU A 142 3.32 4.49 0.46
C LEU A 142 2.53 4.79 1.73
N PHE A 143 2.27 3.77 2.56
CA PHE A 143 1.53 3.96 3.81
C PHE A 143 2.30 4.81 4.83
N GLU A 144 3.63 4.68 4.93
CA GLU A 144 4.43 5.53 5.83
C GLU A 144 4.56 6.97 5.35
N ALA A 145 4.65 7.18 4.03
CA ALA A 145 4.62 8.52 3.46
C ALA A 145 3.30 9.21 3.80
N MET A 146 2.17 8.51 3.62
CA MET A 146 0.85 9.08 3.92
C MET A 146 0.56 9.20 5.42
N SER A 147 1.06 8.31 6.28
CA SER A 147 0.84 8.43 7.72
C SER A 147 1.75 9.46 8.39
N GLY A 148 2.86 9.84 7.75
CA GLY A 148 3.79 10.85 8.24
C GLY A 148 4.68 10.40 9.42
N HIS A 149 4.61 9.14 9.83
CA HIS A 149 5.37 8.62 10.99
C HIS A 149 6.89 8.55 10.76
N VAL A 150 7.30 8.34 9.51
CA VAL A 150 8.72 8.25 9.11
C VAL A 150 9.05 9.43 8.21
N ALA A 151 10.03 10.26 8.57
CA ALA A 151 10.45 11.41 7.77
C ALA A 151 10.83 11.01 6.33
N THR A 152 10.59 11.89 5.34
CA THR A 152 10.86 11.58 3.92
C THR A 152 12.30 11.12 3.68
N ALA A 153 13.26 11.80 4.31
CA ALA A 153 14.67 11.47 4.20
C ALA A 153 15.03 10.07 4.74
N ASP A 154 14.21 9.53 5.66
CA ASP A 154 14.44 8.24 6.29
C ASP A 154 13.71 7.08 5.60
N LEU A 155 12.78 7.35 4.68
CA LEU A 155 11.93 6.32 4.06
C LEU A 155 12.73 5.25 3.32
N ALA A 156 13.79 5.63 2.60
CA ALA A 156 14.64 4.67 1.90
C ALA A 156 15.33 3.69 2.85
N ARG A 157 15.95 4.23 3.92
CA ARG A 157 16.59 3.43 4.97
C ARG A 157 15.58 2.55 5.69
N PHE A 158 14.43 3.12 6.07
CA PHE A 158 13.34 2.40 6.72
C PHE A 158 12.84 1.22 5.88
N ALA A 159 12.71 1.41 4.57
CA ALA A 159 12.24 0.38 3.65
C ALA A 159 13.31 -0.66 3.26
N GLY A 160 14.55 -0.52 3.74
CA GLY A 160 15.68 -1.34 3.28
C GLY A 160 15.95 -1.16 1.78
N TRP A 161 15.66 0.04 1.26
CA TRP A 161 15.91 0.37 -0.14
C TRP A 161 17.41 0.55 -0.39
N PRO A 162 17.95 0.10 -1.53
CA PRO A 162 19.38 0.23 -1.79
C PRO A 162 19.82 1.71 -1.83
N ALA A 163 20.95 2.03 -1.20
CA ALA A 163 21.45 3.42 -1.10
C ALA A 163 21.75 4.06 -2.47
N ASN A 164 22.13 3.25 -3.47
CA ASN A 164 22.45 3.71 -4.82
C ASN A 164 21.24 3.61 -5.78
N SER A 165 20.03 3.49 -5.25
CA SER A 165 18.81 3.37 -6.04
C SER A 165 17.84 4.50 -5.74
N ASP A 166 17.22 5.02 -6.79
CA ASP A 166 16.23 6.08 -6.67
C ASP A 166 14.88 5.49 -6.19
N LEU A 167 14.56 5.72 -4.91
CA LEU A 167 13.28 5.33 -4.34
C LEU A 167 12.13 6.14 -4.93
N ASP A 168 12.30 7.45 -5.16
CA ASP A 168 11.20 8.30 -5.63
C ASP A 168 10.84 7.96 -7.07
N CYS A 169 11.81 7.68 -7.94
CA CYS A 169 11.52 7.14 -9.27
C CYS A 169 10.79 5.80 -9.20
N ALA A 170 11.26 4.85 -8.40
CA ALA A 170 10.59 3.55 -8.29
C ALA A 170 9.17 3.65 -7.70
N PHE A 171 8.96 4.62 -6.82
CA PHE A 171 7.68 4.95 -6.22
C PHE A 171 6.74 5.60 -7.24
N TYR A 172 7.23 6.61 -7.96
CA TYR A 172 6.52 7.30 -9.03
C TYR A 172 6.13 6.33 -10.13
N ASP A 173 7.09 5.53 -10.61
CA ASP A 173 6.84 4.50 -11.60
C ASP A 173 5.63 3.70 -11.14
N ARG A 174 5.68 3.10 -9.95
CA ARG A 174 4.63 2.21 -9.46
C ARG A 174 3.27 2.90 -9.31
N PHE A 175 3.23 4.01 -8.58
CA PHE A 175 1.99 4.60 -8.09
C PHE A 175 1.46 5.76 -8.93
N GLY A 176 2.25 6.32 -9.84
CA GLY A 176 1.89 7.48 -10.66
C GLY A 176 1.99 8.83 -9.92
N LEU A 177 2.58 8.86 -8.72
CA LEU A 177 2.77 10.05 -7.89
C LEU A 177 4.10 9.99 -7.14
N SER A 178 4.69 11.15 -6.84
CA SER A 178 5.88 11.24 -6.00
C SER A 178 5.56 10.98 -4.52
N MET A 179 6.56 10.65 -3.70
CA MET A 179 6.36 10.46 -2.26
C MET A 179 5.81 11.73 -1.57
N ASP A 180 6.25 12.89 -2.04
CA ASP A 180 5.81 14.20 -1.55
C ASP A 180 4.34 14.50 -1.91
N ALA A 181 3.90 14.12 -3.12
CA ALA A 181 2.49 14.19 -3.48
C ALA A 181 1.63 13.24 -2.62
N ALA A 182 2.12 12.02 -2.35
CA ALA A 182 1.46 11.07 -1.44
C ALA A 182 1.26 11.67 -0.03
N ARG A 183 2.31 12.31 0.50
CA ARG A 183 2.26 13.03 1.78
C ARG A 183 1.19 14.12 1.79
N ARG A 184 1.18 14.98 0.77
CA ARG A 184 0.21 16.07 0.67
C ARG A 184 -1.24 15.58 0.66
N LEU A 185 -1.52 14.46 -0.03
CA LEU A 185 -2.85 13.85 -0.01
C LEU A 185 -3.34 13.57 1.41
N ALA A 186 -2.44 13.20 2.33
CA ALA A 186 -2.81 12.82 3.67
C ALA A 186 -2.83 13.97 4.69
N LEU A 187 -2.12 15.07 4.40
CA LEU A 187 -2.07 16.25 5.27
C LEU A 187 -3.34 17.10 5.25
N HIS A 188 -4.15 17.02 4.19
CA HIS A 188 -5.38 17.79 4.04
C HIS A 188 -6.55 17.30 4.92
N HIS A 189 -6.26 16.79 6.12
CA HIS A 189 -7.27 16.48 7.11
C HIS A 189 -7.87 17.78 7.66
N ALA A 190 -9.12 18.10 7.30
CA ALA A 190 -9.87 19.11 8.03
C ALA A 190 -10.11 18.58 9.47
N PRO A 191 -9.86 19.37 10.53
CA PRO A 191 -10.16 18.92 11.88
C PRO A 191 -11.66 18.66 12.00
N GLU A 192 -12.02 17.49 12.56
CA GLU A 192 -13.39 17.20 12.99
C GLU A 192 -13.87 18.33 13.91
N ARG A 193 -14.73 19.21 13.40
CA ARG A 193 -15.50 20.11 14.25
C ARG A 193 -16.41 19.22 15.09
N HIS A 194 -16.01 19.00 16.34
CA HIS A 194 -16.89 18.54 17.40
C HIS A 194 -18.16 19.40 17.36
N ARG A 195 -19.24 18.87 16.81
CA ARG A 195 -20.59 19.35 17.13
C ARG A 195 -20.89 18.83 18.52
N SER A 196 -20.47 19.59 19.53
CA SER A 196 -21.13 19.55 20.83
C SER A 196 -22.57 20.00 20.58
N VAL A 197 -23.47 19.03 20.58
CA VAL A 197 -24.91 19.30 20.68
C VAL A 197 -25.16 19.72 22.13
N ALA A 198 -25.87 20.83 22.27
CA ALA A 198 -26.31 21.43 23.52
C ALA A 198 -27.24 20.49 24.31
#